data_AF-A0AAV0CTV1-F1
#
_entry.id   AF-A0AAV0CTV1-F1
#
_cell.length_a   1.000
_cell.length_b   1.000
_cell.length_c   1.000
_cell.angle_alpha   90.00
_cell.angle_beta   90.00
_cell.angle_gamma   90.00
#
_symmetry.space_group_name_H-M   'P 1'
#
loop_
_entity.id
_entity.type
_entity.pdbx_description
1 polymer ?
#
loop_
_entity_poly.entity_id
_entity_poly.type
_entity_poly.pdbx_seq_one_letter_code
_entity_poly.pdbx_strand_id
1 'polypeptide(L)'
;MEGRKKADPPCVVCGGSGRVDCSRCNGRGRTNHVELEVLPQGKWPEWCRYCSGSGLSHCSRCLGTGEYRHTMGFDFMYSAASQS
;
A
#
# COMPACT_ATOMS: atom_id res chain seq x y z
N MET A 1 -2.10 23.10 -0.36
CA MET A 1 -2.42 21.66 -0.42
C MET A 1 -3.55 21.42 0.56
N GLU A 2 -4.79 21.59 0.15
CA GLU A 2 -5.93 21.05 0.90
C GLU A 2 -5.70 19.55 1.10
N GLY A 3 -5.45 19.15 2.34
CA GLY A 3 -5.32 17.75 2.69
C GLY A 3 -6.61 17.05 2.25
N ARG A 4 -6.50 16.12 1.30
CA ARG A 4 -7.63 15.22 0.96
C ARG A 4 -8.21 14.75 2.28
N LYS A 5 -9.50 15.06 2.52
CA LYS A 5 -10.22 14.53 3.67
C LYS A 5 -10.00 13.03 3.66
N LYS A 6 -9.34 12.51 4.71
CA LYS A 6 -9.11 11.08 4.82
C LYS A 6 -10.47 10.41 4.79
N ALA A 7 -10.56 9.30 4.07
CA ALA A 7 -11.76 8.49 4.05
C ALA A 7 -12.19 8.12 5.48
N ASP A 8 -13.50 8.08 5.71
CA ASP A 8 -14.09 7.67 6.98
C ASP A 8 -15.14 6.57 6.72
N PRO A 9 -14.90 5.31 7.14
CA PRO A 9 -13.71 4.83 7.83
C PRO A 9 -12.48 4.74 6.89
N PRO A 10 -11.26 5.00 7.39
CA PRO A 10 -10.05 4.90 6.58
C PRO A 10 -9.66 3.44 6.35
N CYS A 11 -8.98 3.18 5.24
CA CYS A 11 -8.38 1.88 4.98
C CYS A 11 -7.37 1.53 6.09
N VAL A 12 -7.57 0.40 6.75
CA VAL A 12 -6.70 -0.06 7.86
C VAL A 12 -5.25 -0.33 7.46
N VAL A 13 -4.99 -0.58 6.17
CA VAL A 13 -3.64 -0.89 5.67
C VAL A 13 -2.84 0.37 5.34
N CYS A 14 -3.48 1.40 4.77
CA CYS A 14 -2.79 2.64 4.35
C CYS A 14 -3.16 3.87 5.19
N GLY A 15 -3.98 3.72 6.23
CA GLY A 15 -4.38 4.82 7.10
C GLY A 15 -5.11 5.97 6.39
N GLY A 16 -5.80 5.66 5.28
CA GLY A 16 -6.52 6.65 4.47
C GLY A 16 -5.73 7.31 3.34
N SER A 17 -4.44 7.00 3.15
CA SER A 17 -3.61 7.65 2.12
C SER A 17 -3.84 7.12 0.69
N GLY A 18 -4.32 5.89 0.57
CA GLY A 18 -4.40 5.15 -0.69
C GLY A 18 -3.05 4.61 -1.19
N ARG A 19 -1.94 4.94 -0.53
CA ARG A 19 -0.59 4.49 -0.92
C ARG A 19 0.15 3.83 0.24
N VAL A 20 1.00 2.88 -0.10
CA VAL A 20 1.89 2.18 0.83
C VAL A 20 3.30 2.14 0.24
N ASP A 21 4.28 1.83 1.06
CA ASP A 21 5.64 1.63 0.57
C ASP A 21 5.68 0.55 -0.52
N CYS A 22 6.42 0.84 -1.58
CA CYS A 22 6.59 -0.09 -2.67
C CYS A 22 7.30 -1.35 -2.17
N SER A 23 6.65 -2.49 -2.28
CA SER A 23 7.21 -3.79 -1.85
C SER A 23 8.47 -4.21 -2.61
N ARG A 24 8.73 -3.64 -3.79
CA ARG A 24 9.90 -3.96 -4.63
C ARG A 24 11.14 -3.15 -4.27
N CYS A 25 11.00 -2.02 -3.60
CA CYS A 25 12.11 -1.17 -3.17
C CYS A 25 12.04 -0.73 -1.71
N ASN A 26 11.10 -1.28 -0.93
CA ASN A 26 10.86 -0.96 0.48
C ASN A 26 10.79 0.56 0.74
N GLY A 27 10.01 1.28 -0.07
CA GLY A 27 9.86 2.74 0.09
C GLY A 27 10.98 3.59 -0.53
N ARG A 28 12.10 2.99 -0.97
CA ARG A 28 13.30 3.76 -1.38
C ARG A 28 13.22 4.40 -2.76
N GLY A 29 12.36 3.89 -3.63
CA GLY A 29 12.26 4.33 -5.03
C GLY A 29 13.38 3.85 -5.96
N ARG A 30 14.44 3.23 -5.42
CA ARG A 30 15.57 2.67 -6.19
C ARG A 30 15.83 1.21 -5.80
N THR A 31 16.54 0.47 -6.66
CA THR A 31 16.92 -0.93 -6.41
C THR A 31 18.39 -1.13 -6.06
N ASN A 32 19.24 -0.15 -6.36
CA ASN A 32 20.64 -0.17 -5.95
C ASN A 32 20.83 0.56 -4.61
N HIS A 33 21.72 0.02 -3.76
CA HIS A 33 22.08 0.60 -2.46
C HIS A 33 20.84 1.02 -1.63
N VAL A 34 19.89 0.09 -1.47
CA VAL A 34 18.60 0.33 -0.79
C VAL A 34 18.75 0.47 0.73
N GLU A 35 19.86 -0.04 1.25
CA GLU A 35 20.28 0.05 2.64
C GLU A 35 20.82 1.44 3.00
N LEU A 36 21.37 2.17 2.02
CA LEU A 36 21.88 3.51 2.22
C LEU A 36 20.77 4.55 2.03
N GLU A 37 20.77 5.61 2.84
CA GLU A 37 19.85 6.74 2.66
C GLU A 37 20.21 7.55 1.42
N VAL A 38 21.50 7.85 1.26
CA VAL A 38 22.07 8.59 0.15
C VAL A 38 22.94 7.67 -0.71
N LEU A 39 22.94 7.88 -2.03
CA LEU A 39 23.81 7.11 -2.92
C LEU A 39 25.28 7.49 -2.71
N PRO A 40 26.20 6.52 -2.84
CA PRO A 40 27.63 6.81 -2.89
C PRO A 40 27.95 7.79 -4.03
N GLN A 41 28.97 8.61 -3.82
CA GLN A 41 29.41 9.58 -4.83
C GLN A 41 29.74 8.87 -6.16
N GLY A 42 29.28 9.47 -7.27
CA GLY A 42 29.51 8.94 -8.62
C GLY A 42 28.61 7.77 -9.02
N LYS A 43 27.66 7.35 -8.17
CA LYS A 43 26.65 6.35 -8.53
C LYS A 43 25.32 7.01 -8.87
N TRP A 44 24.69 6.53 -9.95
CA TRP A 44 23.34 6.93 -10.35
C TRP A 44 22.30 5.98 -9.75
N PRO A 45 21.08 6.47 -9.45
CA PRO A 45 19.98 5.63 -8.98
C PRO A 45 19.52 4.70 -10.10
N GLU A 46 19.45 3.41 -9.78
CA GLU A 46 18.69 2.44 -10.56
C GLU A 46 17.24 2.52 -10.10
N TRP A 47 16.44 3.30 -10.83
CA TRP A 47 15.05 3.55 -10.45
C TRP A 47 14.25 2.26 -10.42
N CYS A 48 13.48 2.09 -9.34
CA CYS A 48 12.55 0.98 -9.23
C CYS A 48 11.46 1.13 -10.29
N ARG A 49 11.45 0.25 -11.28
CA ARG A 49 10.49 0.26 -12.39
C ARG A 49 9.05 0.01 -11.95
N TYR A 50 8.84 -0.63 -10.79
CA TYR A 50 7.50 -0.93 -10.29
C TYR A 50 6.77 0.31 -9.77
N CYS A 51 7.48 1.20 -9.06
CA CYS A 51 6.91 2.44 -8.53
C CYS A 51 7.36 3.69 -9.31
N SER A 52 8.06 3.50 -10.43
CA SER A 52 8.65 4.57 -11.25
C SER A 52 9.44 5.58 -10.44
N GLY A 53 10.26 5.11 -9.51
CA GLY A 53 11.08 5.99 -8.67
C GLY A 53 10.38 6.64 -7.46
N SER A 54 9.05 6.54 -7.34
CA SER A 54 8.31 7.24 -6.28
C SER A 54 8.46 6.66 -4.88
N GLY A 55 8.94 5.42 -4.76
CA GLY A 55 8.97 4.67 -3.49
C GLY A 55 7.60 4.18 -3.02
N LEU A 56 6.50 4.58 -3.67
CA LEU A 56 5.15 4.27 -3.23
C LEU A 56 4.39 3.43 -4.26
N SER A 57 3.58 2.50 -3.78
CA SER A 57 2.61 1.75 -4.59
C SER A 57 1.19 1.98 -4.09
N HIS A 58 0.20 1.75 -4.96
CA HIS A 58 -1.19 1.79 -4.53
C HIS A 58 -1.45 0.69 -3.50
N CYS A 59 -2.21 1.05 -2.47
CA CYS A 59 -2.63 0.07 -1.48
C CYS A 59 -3.54 -0.97 -2.17
N SER A 60 -3.12 -2.24 -2.16
CA SER A 60 -3.90 -3.34 -2.75
C SER A 60 -5.24 -3.55 -2.06
N ARG A 61 -5.36 -3.20 -0.77
CA ARG A 61 -6.59 -3.36 0.00
C ARG A 61 -7.69 -2.39 -0.43
N CYS A 62 -7.37 -1.12 -0.62
CA CYS A 62 -8.33 -0.08 -1.03
C CYS A 62 -8.24 0.30 -2.51
N LEU A 63 -7.35 -0.34 -3.28
CA LEU A 63 -7.09 -0.04 -4.70
C LEU A 63 -6.74 1.43 -4.96
N GLY A 64 -6.17 2.11 -3.96
CA GLY A 64 -5.78 3.51 -4.06
C GLY A 64 -6.82 4.52 -3.59
N THR A 65 -8.04 4.11 -3.19
CA THR A 65 -9.07 5.07 -2.74
C THR A 65 -8.80 5.63 -1.35
N GLY A 66 -8.09 4.87 -0.52
CA GLY A 66 -7.89 5.21 0.90
C GLY A 66 -9.07 4.82 1.79
N GLU A 67 -10.18 4.36 1.23
CA GLU A 67 -11.39 4.01 1.96
C GLU A 67 -11.32 2.60 2.56
N TYR A 68 -11.96 2.42 3.71
CA TYR A 68 -12.20 1.11 4.27
C TYR A 68 -13.04 0.28 3.30
N ARG A 69 -12.59 -0.94 3.02
CA ARG A 69 -13.32 -1.93 2.24
C ARG A 69 -13.58 -3.14 3.12
N HIS A 70 -14.85 -3.46 3.33
CA HIS A 70 -15.26 -4.72 3.93
C HIS A 70 -14.70 -5.88 3.11
N THR A 71 -14.43 -7.00 3.76
CA THR A 71 -13.93 -8.20 3.08
C THR A 71 -14.97 -8.66 2.08
N MET A 72 -14.68 -8.46 0.79
CA MET A 72 -15.49 -8.99 -0.29
C MET A 72 -15.15 -10.48 -0.41
N GLY A 73 -16.07 -11.34 -0.01
CA GLY A 73 -15.94 -12.80 0.00
C GLY A 73 -17.29 -13.46 0.29
N PHE A 74 -17.34 -14.79 0.24
CA PHE A 74 -18.52 -15.55 0.64
C PHE A 74 -18.57 -15.65 2.16
N ASP A 75 -19.66 -15.20 2.76
CA ASP A 75 -19.97 -15.49 4.16
C ASP A 75 -20.32 -16.97 4.24
N PHE A 76 -19.38 -17.82 4.70
CA PHE A 76 -19.72 -19.18 5.09
C PHE A 76 -20.51 -19.06 6.40
N MET A 77 -21.82 -18.80 6.29
CA MET A 77 -22.75 -18.98 7.41
C MET A 77 -22.64 -20.43 7.84
N TYR A 78 -21.92 -20.67 8.94
CA TYR A 78 -21.94 -21.92 9.67
C TYR A 78 -23.40 -22.23 9.96
N SER A 79 -23.92 -23.29 9.35
CA SER A 79 -25.23 -23.84 9.61
C SER A 79 -25.34 -24.16 11.09
N ALA A 80 -25.96 -23.25 11.85
CA ALA A 80 -26.51 -23.58 13.14
C ALA A 80 -27.62 -24.61 12.89
N ALA A 81 -27.25 -25.88 13.04
CA ALA A 81 -28.17 -26.99 13.11
C ALA A 81 -29.14 -26.75 14.27
N SER A 82 -30.26 -26.10 13.98
CA SER A 82 -31.49 -26.26 14.76
C SER A 82 -32.17 -27.52 14.26
N GLN A 83 -31.71 -28.68 14.75
CA GLN A 83 -32.51 -29.89 14.77
C GLN A 83 -33.32 -29.86 16.06
N SER A 84 -34.61 -29.56 15.89
CA SER A 84 -35.71 -29.76 16.84
C SER A 84 -35.94 -31.24 17.14
#